data_AF-A0A1F4YHS0-F1
#
_entry.id   AF-A0A1F4YHS0-F1
#
_cell.length_a   1.000
_cell.length_b   1.000
_cell.length_c   1.000
_cell.angle_alpha   90.00
_cell.angle_beta   90.00
_cell.angle_gamma   90.00
#
_symmetry.space_group_name_H-M   'P 1'
#
loop_
_entity.id
_entity.type
_entity.pdbx_description
1 polymer ?
#
loop_
_entity_poly.entity_id
_entity_poly.type
_entity_poly.pdbx_seq_one_letter_code
_entity_poly.pdbx_strand_id
1 'polypeptide(L)'
;MKIQHLRNGVILVCIGLVFLFNNLGYVDWEVWETILSWWPIYLIALGIEIVFRNSKLKLVAIISPLTFAFFILGPAWWQWEGKEEDRLVQESRWSEEILPETNLLQADLDFHLGNLTIAQAADKKVNCRLEYEGTQPVWDFSQKEGSAKLAIQDRSHKTFGITFGSAGFSQADFRGWDRKEWQVELDGSTPLELKLSSQVSKNDLDLSKLRLKSLELCLQVAKANIRLGEKSDTIRVNLEQDLSKVNLWVPKESAIQLQKDVDLGGISYSHLNIVKADQVEAETGLTGHPVIHLTYQGALCKLNIRGY
;
A
#
# COMPACT_ATOMS: atom_id res chain seq x y z
N MET A 1 32.22 37.51 -22.03
CA MET A 1 31.78 36.11 -22.13
C MET A 1 30.28 36.09 -22.41
N LYS A 2 29.79 35.30 -23.38
CA LYS A 2 28.33 35.21 -23.58
C LYS A 2 27.76 34.35 -22.45
N ILE A 3 26.83 34.91 -21.68
CA ILE A 3 26.22 34.27 -20.49
C ILE A 3 25.60 32.90 -20.85
N GLN A 4 25.08 32.77 -22.06
CA GLN A 4 24.58 31.50 -22.60
C GLN A 4 25.65 30.39 -22.66
N HIS A 5 26.90 30.73 -23.04
CA HIS A 5 28.00 29.75 -23.06
C HIS A 5 28.43 29.38 -21.64
N LEU A 6 28.42 30.35 -20.71
CA LEU A 6 28.70 30.10 -19.30
C LEU A 6 27.66 29.14 -18.70
N ARG A 7 26.37 29.43 -18.88
CA ARG A 7 25.28 28.57 -18.41
C ARG A 7 25.39 27.16 -18.95
N ASN A 8 25.56 27.00 -20.26
CA ASN A 8 25.66 25.67 -20.85
C ASN A 8 26.88 24.90 -20.32
N GLY A 9 28.02 25.58 -20.12
CA GLY A 9 29.20 24.98 -19.51
C GLY A 9 28.96 24.55 -18.06
N VAL A 10 28.33 25.40 -17.24
CA VAL A 10 27.97 25.10 -15.85
C VAL A 10 27.01 23.91 -15.78
N ILE A 11 25.96 23.89 -16.60
CA ILE A 11 25.02 22.75 -16.67
C ILE A 11 25.78 21.44 -16.96
N LEU A 12 26.67 21.44 -17.95
CA LEU A 12 27.41 20.25 -18.34
C LEU A 12 28.36 19.76 -17.25
N VAL A 13 29.03 20.69 -16.56
CA VAL A 13 29.89 20.37 -15.39
C VAL A 13 29.06 19.80 -14.25
N CYS A 14 27.93 20.45 -13.88
CA CYS A 14 27.08 19.98 -12.80
C CYS A 14 26.47 18.60 -13.09
N ILE A 15 25.97 18.38 -14.31
CA ILE A 15 25.48 17.06 -14.76
C ILE A 15 26.58 16.01 -14.64
N GLY A 16 27.81 16.32 -15.09
CA GLY A 16 28.96 15.42 -14.98
C GLY A 16 29.30 15.07 -13.53
N LEU A 17 29.22 16.03 -12.60
CA LEU A 17 29.42 15.79 -11.18
C LEU A 17 28.33 14.89 -10.57
N VAL A 18 27.06 15.10 -10.92
CA VAL A 18 25.96 14.24 -10.48
C VAL A 18 26.17 12.81 -11.01
N PHE A 19 26.54 12.65 -12.28
CA PHE A 19 26.86 11.33 -12.84
C PHE A 19 28.05 10.65 -12.13
N LEU A 20 29.08 11.43 -11.79
CA LEU A 20 30.23 10.92 -11.03
C LEU A 20 29.77 10.39 -9.66
N PHE A 21 28.93 11.14 -8.95
CA PHE A 21 28.39 10.70 -7.66
C PHE A 21 27.44 9.50 -7.76
N ASN A 22 26.65 9.41 -8.83
CA ASN A 22 25.86 8.21 -9.11
C ASN A 22 26.74 6.98 -9.35
N ASN A 23 27.82 7.13 -10.10
CA ASN A 23 28.74 6.02 -10.38
C ASN A 23 29.50 5.55 -9.13
N LEU A 24 29.83 6.49 -8.24
CA LEU A 24 30.49 6.21 -6.96
C LEU A 24 29.55 5.65 -5.89
N GLY A 25 28.23 5.57 -6.15
CA GLY A 25 27.24 5.11 -5.17
C GLY A 25 27.02 6.09 -4.01
N TYR A 26 27.34 7.37 -4.21
CA TYR A 26 27.05 8.43 -3.23
C TYR A 26 25.65 9.01 -3.39
N VAL A 27 25.09 8.95 -4.59
CA VAL A 27 23.82 9.56 -4.99
C VAL A 27 23.05 8.52 -5.80
N ASP A 28 21.78 8.32 -5.48
CA ASP A 28 20.96 7.32 -6.17
C ASP A 28 20.43 7.85 -7.50
N TRP A 29 19.98 6.94 -8.37
CA TRP A 29 19.45 7.33 -9.67
C TRP A 29 18.18 8.20 -9.58
N GLU A 30 17.49 8.19 -8.43
CA GLU A 30 16.32 9.05 -8.19
C GLU A 30 16.64 10.54 -8.22
N VAL A 31 17.90 10.95 -8.02
CA VAL A 31 18.32 12.36 -8.09
C VAL A 31 17.88 13.04 -9.39
N TRP A 32 17.85 12.28 -10.51
CA TRP A 32 17.46 12.79 -11.82
C TRP A 32 15.99 13.15 -11.89
N GLU A 33 15.11 12.43 -11.20
CA GLU A 33 13.68 12.74 -11.15
C GLU A 33 13.44 14.02 -10.35
N THR A 34 14.16 14.20 -9.24
CA THR A 34 14.10 15.44 -8.44
C THR A 34 14.57 16.64 -9.26
N ILE A 35 15.73 16.53 -9.93
CA ILE A 35 16.26 17.57 -10.82
C ILE A 35 15.22 17.91 -11.90
N LEU A 36 14.69 16.92 -12.62
CA LEU A 36 13.73 17.15 -13.71
C LEU A 36 12.37 17.72 -13.23
N SER A 37 11.93 17.39 -12.01
CA SER A 37 10.67 17.91 -11.45
C SER A 37 10.67 19.43 -11.29
N TRP A 38 11.85 20.05 -11.17
CA TRP A 38 12.03 21.49 -11.01
C TRP A 38 12.03 22.27 -12.33
N TRP A 39 11.50 21.68 -13.40
CA TRP A 39 11.34 22.33 -14.70
C TRP A 39 10.73 23.75 -14.67
N PRO A 40 9.77 24.13 -13.80
CA PRO A 40 9.25 25.50 -13.79
C PRO A 40 10.32 26.51 -13.37
N ILE A 41 11.23 26.13 -12.47
CA ILE A 41 12.31 26.98 -11.98
C ILE A 41 13.34 27.20 -13.09
N TYR A 42 13.68 26.16 -13.85
CA TYR A 42 14.55 26.29 -15.01
C TYR A 42 13.96 27.20 -16.09
N LEU A 43 12.63 27.16 -16.31
CA LEU A 43 11.97 28.09 -17.22
C LEU A 43 12.04 29.54 -16.72
N ILE A 44 11.85 29.78 -15.42
CA ILE A 44 11.98 31.11 -14.82
C ILE A 44 13.42 31.63 -14.99
N ALA A 45 14.43 30.80 -14.70
CA ALA A 45 15.84 31.16 -14.86
C ALA A 45 16.19 31.52 -16.32
N LEU A 46 15.67 30.74 -17.28
CA LEU A 46 15.80 31.02 -18.71
C LEU A 46 15.11 32.34 -19.10
N GLY A 47 13.90 32.59 -18.59
CA GLY A 47 13.16 33.82 -18.83
C GLY A 47 13.91 35.06 -18.34
N ILE A 48 14.42 35.02 -17.10
CA ILE A 48 15.24 36.10 -16.52
C ILE A 48 16.48 36.35 -17.39
N GLU A 49 17.16 35.30 -17.83
CA GLU A 49 18.32 35.48 -18.70
C GLU A 49 17.96 36.19 -20.00
N ILE A 50 16.89 35.78 -20.68
CA ILE A 50 16.45 36.38 -21.96
C ILE A 50 16.14 37.87 -21.79
N VAL A 51 15.42 38.22 -20.72
CA VAL A 51 15.00 39.61 -20.44
C VAL A 51 16.21 40.51 -20.18
N PHE A 52 17.18 40.05 -19.39
CA PHE A 52 18.29 40.90 -18.93
C PHE A 52 19.58 40.74 -19.76
N ARG A 53 19.61 39.85 -20.76
CA ARG A 53 20.79 39.54 -21.60
C ARG A 53 21.45 40.78 -22.22
N ASN A 54 20.63 41.74 -22.65
CA ASN A 54 21.09 42.97 -23.34
C ASN A 54 20.92 44.24 -22.48
N SER A 55 20.58 44.09 -21.19
CA SER A 55 20.40 45.21 -20.27
C SER A 55 21.74 45.72 -19.71
N LYS A 56 21.74 46.93 -19.14
CA LYS A 56 22.85 47.46 -18.32
C LYS A 56 23.06 46.62 -17.05
N LEU A 57 22.04 45.89 -16.60
CA LEU A 57 22.05 45.00 -15.43
C LEU A 57 22.54 43.59 -15.78
N LYS A 58 23.70 43.47 -16.43
CA LYS A 58 24.27 42.16 -16.83
C LYS A 58 24.52 41.20 -15.65
N LEU A 59 24.66 41.73 -14.44
CA LEU A 59 24.77 40.97 -13.20
C LEU A 59 23.52 40.12 -12.91
N VAL A 60 22.33 40.62 -13.26
CA VAL A 60 21.06 39.88 -13.06
C VAL A 60 21.00 38.64 -13.95
N ALA A 61 21.60 38.69 -15.14
CA ALA A 61 21.67 37.54 -16.03
C ALA A 61 22.64 36.43 -15.53
N ILE A 62 23.49 36.71 -14.53
CA ILE A 62 24.34 35.70 -13.85
C ILE A 62 23.51 34.83 -12.88
N ILE A 63 22.32 35.28 -12.49
CA ILE A 63 21.42 34.48 -11.65
C ILE A 63 21.04 33.18 -12.35
N SER A 64 20.87 33.19 -13.69
CA SER A 64 20.56 31.99 -14.48
C SER A 64 21.55 30.83 -14.25
N PRO A 65 22.86 30.95 -14.55
CA PRO A 65 23.82 29.87 -14.32
C PRO A 65 23.94 29.47 -12.83
N LEU A 66 23.78 30.40 -11.90
CA LEU A 66 23.79 30.09 -10.45
C LEU A 66 22.57 29.26 -10.04
N THR A 67 21.38 29.59 -10.54
CA THR A 67 20.17 28.80 -10.32
C THR A 67 20.35 27.39 -10.90
N PHE A 68 20.86 27.25 -12.13
CA PHE A 68 21.13 25.92 -12.68
C PHE A 68 22.14 25.13 -11.82
N ALA A 69 23.24 25.74 -11.39
CA ALA A 69 24.21 25.07 -10.53
C ALA A 69 23.58 24.62 -9.20
N PHE A 70 22.87 25.51 -8.51
CA PHE A 70 22.24 25.22 -7.22
C PHE A 70 21.17 24.12 -7.34
N PHE A 71 20.31 24.19 -8.35
CA PHE A 71 19.21 23.23 -8.51
C PHE A 71 19.64 21.90 -9.17
N ILE A 72 20.84 21.81 -9.76
CA ILE A 72 21.42 20.54 -10.23
C ILE A 72 22.27 19.88 -9.14
N LEU A 73 23.15 20.64 -8.48
CA LEU A 73 24.05 20.10 -7.44
C LEU A 73 23.37 19.98 -6.08
N GLY A 74 22.35 20.79 -5.79
CA GLY A 74 21.64 20.80 -4.51
C GLY A 74 21.05 19.45 -4.13
N PRO A 75 20.29 18.76 -5.00
CA PRO A 75 19.78 17.42 -4.72
C PRO A 75 20.89 16.40 -4.45
N ALA A 76 21.98 16.45 -5.23
CA ALA A 76 23.11 15.55 -5.04
C ALA A 76 23.89 15.84 -3.74
N TRP A 77 24.08 17.11 -3.40
CA TRP A 77 24.68 17.53 -2.13
C TRP A 77 23.80 17.12 -0.94
N TRP A 78 22.48 17.29 -1.06
CA TRP A 78 21.53 16.93 -0.03
C TRP A 78 21.43 15.41 0.17
N GLN A 79 21.51 14.61 -0.89
CA GLN A 79 21.61 13.15 -0.77
C GLN A 79 22.94 12.69 -0.19
N TRP A 80 24.04 13.39 -0.51
CA TRP A 80 25.35 13.08 0.02
C TRP A 80 25.47 13.42 1.53
N GLU A 81 25.02 14.60 1.94
CA GLU A 81 25.02 15.05 3.35
C GLU A 81 23.89 14.38 4.15
N GLY A 82 22.75 14.11 3.49
CA GLY A 82 21.60 13.42 4.04
C GLY A 82 21.62 11.91 3.81
N LYS A 83 22.81 11.29 3.71
CA LYS A 83 22.93 9.82 3.77
C LYS A 83 22.34 9.34 5.09
N GLU A 84 21.09 8.92 4.98
CA GLU A 84 20.27 8.18 5.92
C GLU A 84 20.26 8.73 7.35
N GLU A 85 19.37 9.70 7.60
CA GLU A 85 18.51 9.48 8.75
C GLU A 85 17.66 8.26 8.38
N ASP A 86 18.18 7.07 8.68
CA ASP A 86 17.41 5.84 8.69
C ASP A 86 16.13 6.21 9.42
N ARG A 87 15.00 6.32 8.70
CA ARG A 87 13.69 6.21 9.34
C ARG A 87 13.73 4.81 9.89
N LEU A 88 14.14 4.68 11.16
CA LEU A 88 14.34 3.39 11.80
C LEU A 88 13.01 2.67 11.74
N VAL A 89 12.85 1.79 10.74
CA VAL A 89 11.72 0.89 10.64
C VAL A 89 11.89 -0.04 11.83
N GLN A 90 11.05 0.17 12.83
CA GLN A 90 11.01 -0.67 14.01
C GLN A 90 10.13 -1.86 13.70
N GLU A 91 10.51 -3.01 14.24
CA GLU A 91 9.75 -4.23 14.08
C GLU A 91 9.28 -4.72 15.45
N SER A 92 7.98 -4.92 15.58
CA SER A 92 7.40 -5.65 16.70
C SER A 92 7.04 -7.05 16.26
N ARG A 93 7.61 -8.05 16.95
CA ARG A 93 7.20 -9.46 16.84
C ARG A 93 6.39 -9.82 18.07
N TRP A 94 5.17 -10.27 17.85
CA TRP A 94 4.30 -10.79 18.90
C TRP A 94 3.78 -12.16 18.49
N SER A 95 3.75 -13.09 19.43
CA SER A 95 3.29 -14.46 19.21
C SER A 95 2.60 -14.93 20.47
N GLU A 96 1.42 -15.53 20.33
CA GLU A 96 0.63 -16.03 21.45
C GLU A 96 -0.08 -17.32 21.07
N GLU A 97 -0.11 -18.29 21.99
CA GLU A 97 -0.79 -19.56 21.78
C GLU A 97 -2.30 -19.42 22.00
N ILE A 98 -3.08 -20.08 21.14
CA ILE A 98 -4.54 -20.11 21.27
C ILE A 98 -4.92 -21.31 22.12
N LEU A 99 -5.78 -21.09 23.13
CA LEU A 99 -6.25 -22.14 24.01
C LEU A 99 -6.90 -23.28 23.20
N PRO A 100 -6.62 -24.56 23.52
CA PRO A 100 -7.16 -25.72 22.80
C PRO A 100 -8.69 -25.70 22.67
N GLU A 101 -9.39 -25.23 23.70
CA GLU A 101 -10.85 -25.10 23.78
C GLU A 101 -11.45 -23.90 23.03
N THR A 102 -10.63 -23.12 22.33
CA THR A 102 -11.13 -21.98 21.53
C THR A 102 -11.95 -22.48 20.35
N ASN A 103 -13.20 -22.02 20.30
CA ASN A 103 -14.20 -22.34 19.29
C ASN A 103 -14.33 -21.25 18.22
N LEU A 104 -13.87 -20.03 18.49
CA LEU A 104 -13.94 -18.90 17.57
C LEU A 104 -12.74 -17.97 17.76
N LEU A 105 -12.08 -17.63 16.66
CA LEU A 105 -11.05 -16.60 16.59
C LEU A 105 -11.62 -15.37 15.87
N GLN A 106 -11.66 -14.24 16.57
CA GLN A 106 -12.02 -12.94 16.00
C GLN A 106 -10.76 -12.11 15.83
N ALA A 107 -10.47 -11.69 14.61
CA ALA A 107 -9.34 -10.84 14.28
C ALA A 107 -9.84 -9.52 13.70
N ASP A 108 -9.56 -8.42 14.37
CA ASP A 108 -9.88 -7.05 13.95
C ASP A 108 -8.57 -6.30 13.68
N LEU A 109 -8.33 -5.98 12.40
CA LEU A 109 -7.10 -5.37 11.92
C LEU A 109 -7.40 -4.00 11.34
N ASP A 110 -6.86 -2.95 11.95
CA ASP A 110 -6.88 -1.58 11.43
C ASP A 110 -5.49 -1.23 10.90
N PHE A 111 -5.35 -1.29 9.57
CA PHE A 111 -4.08 -1.13 8.87
C PHE A 111 -4.10 0.08 7.94
N HIS A 112 -3.30 1.10 8.26
CA HIS A 112 -3.39 2.38 7.58
C HIS A 112 -2.59 2.43 6.27
N LEU A 113 -1.32 2.01 6.32
CA LEU A 113 -0.37 2.24 5.23
C LEU A 113 0.64 1.09 5.10
N GLY A 114 0.72 0.48 3.92
CA GLY A 114 1.77 -0.50 3.62
C GLY A 114 1.31 -1.73 2.84
N ASN A 115 2.08 -2.80 3.00
CA ASN A 115 1.75 -4.14 2.55
C ASN A 115 1.29 -4.97 3.74
N LEU A 116 0.09 -5.53 3.67
CA LEU A 116 -0.43 -6.48 4.66
C LEU A 116 -0.52 -7.87 4.05
N THR A 117 0.10 -8.84 4.69
CA THR A 117 -0.01 -10.26 4.34
C THR A 117 -0.70 -11.02 5.46
N ILE A 118 -1.74 -11.79 5.13
CA ILE A 118 -2.40 -12.70 6.06
C ILE A 118 -2.25 -14.13 5.56
N ALA A 119 -1.76 -15.01 6.42
CA ALA A 119 -1.51 -16.42 6.10
C ALA A 119 -1.88 -17.34 7.27
N GLN A 120 -1.75 -18.65 7.05
CA GLN A 120 -1.94 -19.66 8.08
C GLN A 120 -0.66 -19.87 8.90
N ALA A 121 -0.78 -19.88 10.23
CA ALA A 121 0.26 -20.29 11.16
C ALA A 121 0.49 -21.82 11.12
N ALA A 122 1.72 -22.25 11.39
CA ALA A 122 2.07 -23.67 11.43
C ALA A 122 1.45 -24.42 12.62
N ASP A 123 1.32 -23.73 13.76
CA ASP A 123 0.80 -24.27 15.01
C ASP A 123 -0.51 -23.55 15.41
N LYS A 124 -1.17 -24.02 16.48
CA LYS A 124 -2.37 -23.36 17.05
C LYS A 124 -2.00 -22.09 17.81
N LYS A 125 -1.55 -21.07 17.07
CA LYS A 125 -1.08 -19.79 17.59
C LYS A 125 -1.40 -18.65 16.63
N VAL A 126 -1.23 -17.43 17.11
CA VAL A 126 -1.19 -16.22 16.30
C VAL A 126 0.24 -15.70 16.27
N ASN A 127 0.78 -15.42 15.09
CA ASN A 127 2.04 -14.71 14.93
C ASN A 127 1.80 -13.38 14.23
N CYS A 128 2.37 -12.31 14.77
CA CYS A 128 2.32 -10.99 14.16
C CYS A 128 3.73 -10.43 14.05
N ARG A 129 4.13 -10.06 12.84
CA ARG A 129 5.32 -9.29 12.53
C ARG A 129 4.86 -7.95 11.98
N LEU A 130 5.02 -6.89 12.78
CA LEU A 130 4.48 -5.57 12.51
C LEU A 130 5.63 -4.58 12.37
N GLU A 131 5.89 -4.13 11.15
CA GLU A 131 6.83 -3.03 10.90
C GLU A 131 6.12 -1.68 11.04
N TYR A 132 6.78 -0.73 11.70
CA TYR A 132 6.25 0.61 11.92
C TYR A 132 7.35 1.66 11.97
N GLU A 133 6.95 2.91 11.69
CA GLU A 133 7.81 4.08 11.80
C GLU A 133 7.18 5.05 12.80
N GLY A 134 7.98 5.49 13.78
CA GLY A 134 7.52 6.42 14.81
C GLY A 134 6.68 5.74 15.89
N THR A 135 5.36 5.72 15.73
CA THR A 135 4.44 5.22 16.75
C THR A 135 4.20 3.72 16.62
N GLN A 136 4.43 2.99 17.71
CA GLN A 136 4.20 1.55 17.77
C GLN A 136 2.70 1.22 17.62
N PRO A 137 2.34 0.22 16.80
CA PRO A 137 1.00 -0.34 16.74
C PRO A 137 0.59 -0.88 18.10
N VAL A 138 -0.70 -0.78 18.43
CA VAL A 138 -1.23 -1.39 19.65
C VAL A 138 -1.98 -2.64 19.28
N TRP A 139 -1.65 -3.73 19.96
CA TRP A 139 -2.37 -4.98 19.88
C TRP A 139 -2.99 -5.32 21.23
N ASP A 140 -4.22 -5.81 21.19
CA ASP A 140 -4.93 -6.37 22.33
C ASP A 140 -5.34 -7.80 22.00
N PHE A 141 -5.03 -8.72 22.90
CA PHE A 141 -5.39 -10.12 22.75
C PHE A 141 -6.05 -10.62 24.03
N SER A 142 -7.27 -11.12 23.90
CA SER A 142 -8.06 -11.62 25.02
C SER A 142 -8.67 -12.97 24.68
N GLN A 143 -8.55 -13.93 25.59
CA GLN A 143 -9.18 -15.23 25.49
C GLN A 143 -10.18 -15.40 26.63
N LYS A 144 -11.48 -15.48 26.31
CA LYS A 144 -12.56 -15.69 27.28
C LYS A 144 -13.61 -16.63 26.72
N GLU A 145 -14.09 -17.55 27.56
CA GLU A 145 -15.28 -18.38 27.28
C GLU A 145 -15.22 -19.11 25.91
N GLY A 146 -14.05 -19.64 25.54
CA GLY A 146 -13.88 -20.34 24.25
C GLY A 146 -13.84 -19.43 23.02
N SER A 147 -13.70 -18.11 23.21
CA SER A 147 -13.45 -17.15 22.14
C SER A 147 -12.10 -16.46 22.34
N ALA A 148 -11.33 -16.33 21.26
CA ALA A 148 -10.09 -15.56 21.23
C ALA A 148 -10.31 -14.32 20.36
N LYS A 149 -10.03 -13.15 20.91
CA LYS A 149 -10.15 -11.87 20.21
C LYS A 149 -8.78 -11.22 20.09
N LEU A 150 -8.40 -10.92 18.85
CA LEU A 150 -7.22 -10.17 18.46
C LEU A 150 -7.68 -8.84 17.87
N ALA A 151 -7.19 -7.72 18.41
CA ALA A 151 -7.36 -6.41 17.81
C ALA A 151 -5.98 -5.78 17.59
N ILE A 152 -5.65 -5.38 16.37
CA ILE A 152 -4.40 -4.67 16.04
C ILE A 152 -4.76 -3.33 15.42
N GLN A 153 -4.24 -2.26 16.01
CA GLN A 153 -4.48 -0.89 15.59
C GLN A 153 -3.17 -0.21 15.22
N ASP A 154 -3.03 0.12 13.93
CA ASP A 154 -1.96 0.98 13.47
C ASP A 154 -2.21 2.41 13.95
N ARG A 155 -1.27 2.94 14.74
CA ARG A 155 -1.30 4.32 15.26
C ARG A 155 -0.38 5.25 14.49
N SER A 156 0.22 4.79 13.40
CA SER A 156 1.08 5.63 12.59
C SER A 156 0.27 6.84 12.10
N HIS A 157 0.82 8.03 12.35
CA HIS A 157 0.14 9.26 11.96
C HIS A 157 -0.06 9.25 10.45
N LYS A 158 -1.29 9.60 10.04
CA LYS A 158 -1.72 9.80 8.66
C LYS A 158 -0.99 10.99 8.03
N THR A 159 0.32 10.90 7.84
CA THR A 159 1.04 11.88 7.03
C THR A 159 0.84 11.53 5.55
N PHE A 160 -0.42 11.43 5.15
CA PHE A 160 -0.78 11.59 3.76
C PHE A 160 -1.09 13.07 3.56
N GLY A 161 -0.03 13.87 3.58
CA GLY A 161 -0.09 15.28 3.28
C GLY A 161 1.01 15.57 2.27
N ILE A 162 0.76 16.53 1.38
CA ILE A 162 1.84 17.29 0.79
C ILE A 162 2.48 18.03 1.97
N THR A 163 3.47 17.41 2.62
CA THR A 163 4.15 17.99 3.77
C THR A 163 5.05 19.10 3.24
N PHE A 164 4.64 20.36 3.42
CA PHE A 164 5.54 21.51 3.32
C PHE A 164 6.44 21.50 4.55
N GLY A 165 7.45 20.63 4.53
CA GLY A 165 8.57 20.75 5.46
C GLY A 165 9.35 22.05 5.19
N SER A 166 10.25 22.39 6.09
CA SER A 166 11.19 23.52 5.95
C SER A 166 12.04 23.50 4.66
N ALA A 167 11.95 22.44 3.85
CA ALA A 167 12.67 22.21 2.60
C ALA A 167 11.80 22.20 1.31
N GLY A 168 10.52 22.62 1.35
CA GLY A 168 9.66 22.60 0.15
C GLY A 168 9.24 21.18 -0.27
N PHE A 169 8.74 21.02 -1.50
CA PHE A 169 8.07 19.79 -2.01
C PHE A 169 8.90 18.51 -1.78
N SER A 170 8.57 17.75 -0.74
CA SER A 170 9.08 16.41 -0.48
C SER A 170 8.27 15.38 -1.25
N GLN A 171 8.86 14.77 -2.29
CA GLN A 171 8.29 13.62 -3.01
C GLN A 171 8.58 12.29 -2.28
N ALA A 172 9.39 12.31 -1.22
CA ALA A 172 9.81 11.14 -0.45
C ALA A 172 8.64 10.43 0.27
N ASP A 173 7.58 11.16 0.61
CA ASP A 173 6.42 10.61 1.31
C ASP A 173 5.49 9.79 0.39
N PHE A 174 5.66 9.85 -0.95
CA PHE A 174 4.93 8.99 -1.90
C PHE A 174 5.55 7.60 -2.11
N ARG A 175 6.86 7.43 -1.88
CA ARG A 175 7.57 6.14 -2.08
C ARG A 175 7.70 5.28 -0.82
N GLY A 176 7.43 5.84 0.36
CA GLY A 176 7.50 5.10 1.64
C GLY A 176 6.35 4.10 1.86
N TRP A 177 5.28 4.15 1.07
CA TRP A 177 4.12 3.26 1.27
C TRP A 177 4.44 1.81 0.98
N ASP A 178 5.46 1.52 0.16
CA ASP A 178 5.84 0.15 -0.17
C ASP A 178 6.83 -0.47 0.84
N ARG A 179 7.31 0.29 1.83
CA ARG A 179 8.35 -0.18 2.77
C ARG A 179 7.82 -0.81 4.07
N LYS A 180 6.57 -0.52 4.47
CA LYS A 180 5.99 -1.08 5.70
C LYS A 180 5.34 -2.42 5.41
N GLU A 181 5.82 -3.48 6.07
CA GLU A 181 5.22 -4.81 5.96
C GLU A 181 4.60 -5.28 7.28
N TRP A 182 3.32 -5.64 7.22
CA TRP A 182 2.64 -6.38 8.27
C TRP A 182 2.42 -7.80 7.80
N GLN A 183 2.86 -8.77 8.60
CA GLN A 183 2.62 -10.19 8.37
C GLN A 183 1.88 -10.74 9.58
N VAL A 184 0.66 -11.22 9.35
CA VAL A 184 -0.21 -11.80 10.37
C VAL A 184 -0.49 -13.25 9.99
N GLU A 185 -0.06 -14.17 10.83
CA GLU A 185 -0.33 -15.60 10.69
C GLU A 185 -1.35 -16.03 11.74
N LEU A 186 -2.44 -16.64 11.28
CA LEU A 186 -3.56 -17.07 12.12
C LEU A 186 -3.68 -18.59 12.13
N ASP A 187 -4.18 -19.14 13.25
CA ASP A 187 -4.47 -20.58 13.34
C ASP A 187 -5.50 -21.01 12.28
N GLY A 188 -5.20 -22.11 11.60
CA GLY A 188 -6.06 -22.68 10.57
C GLY A 188 -7.04 -23.75 11.06
N SER A 189 -6.99 -24.14 12.34
CA SER A 189 -7.86 -25.16 12.91
C SER A 189 -9.15 -24.59 13.54
N THR A 190 -9.08 -23.36 14.05
CA THR A 190 -10.18 -22.65 14.69
C THR A 190 -11.01 -21.85 13.67
N PRO A 191 -12.36 -21.85 13.76
CA PRO A 191 -13.21 -20.95 12.98
C PRO A 191 -12.82 -19.47 13.12
N LEU A 192 -12.73 -18.75 12.00
CA LEU A 192 -12.20 -17.38 11.94
C LEU A 192 -13.25 -16.37 11.47
N GLU A 193 -13.40 -15.27 12.21
CA GLU A 193 -14.03 -14.03 11.77
C GLU A 193 -12.96 -12.95 11.63
N LEU A 194 -12.76 -12.46 10.41
CA LEU A 194 -11.75 -11.46 10.10
C LEU A 194 -12.40 -10.15 9.66
N LYS A 195 -12.08 -9.08 10.37
CA LYS A 195 -12.38 -7.70 9.98
C LYS A 195 -11.07 -7.00 9.65
N LEU A 196 -10.99 -6.42 8.45
CA LEU A 196 -9.85 -5.62 8.01
C LEU A 196 -10.35 -4.27 7.51
N SER A 197 -9.96 -3.22 8.24
CA SER A 197 -10.10 -1.85 7.79
C SER A 197 -8.76 -1.42 7.21
N SER A 198 -8.75 -1.02 5.94
CA SER A 198 -7.53 -0.54 5.31
C SER A 198 -7.72 0.69 4.44
N GLN A 199 -6.80 1.64 4.60
CA GLN A 199 -6.91 2.96 3.98
C GLN A 199 -6.08 3.03 2.71
N VAL A 200 -4.75 2.94 2.80
CA VAL A 200 -3.84 3.02 1.64
C VAL A 200 -2.88 1.84 1.64
N SER A 201 -3.23 0.77 0.92
CA SER A 201 -2.49 -0.49 1.09
C SER A 201 -2.54 -1.44 -0.10
N LYS A 202 -1.57 -2.36 -0.11
CA LYS A 202 -1.65 -3.62 -0.84
C LYS A 202 -1.89 -4.73 0.18
N ASN A 203 -2.97 -5.49 0.01
CA ASN A 203 -3.33 -6.57 0.92
C ASN A 203 -3.27 -7.90 0.16
N ASP A 204 -2.54 -8.87 0.69
CA ASP A 204 -2.51 -10.24 0.20
C ASP A 204 -3.00 -11.18 1.31
N LEU A 205 -4.19 -11.75 1.11
CA LEU A 205 -4.88 -12.57 2.10
C LEU A 205 -5.01 -13.99 1.56
N ASP A 206 -4.10 -14.88 1.96
CA ASP A 206 -4.24 -16.31 1.70
C ASP A 206 -5.06 -16.98 2.80
N LEU A 207 -6.37 -16.96 2.63
CA LEU A 207 -7.33 -17.57 3.54
C LEU A 207 -7.69 -19.00 3.12
N SER A 208 -7.00 -19.56 2.12
CA SER A 208 -7.34 -20.87 1.52
C SER A 208 -7.24 -22.03 2.50
N LYS A 209 -6.36 -21.90 3.50
CA LYS A 209 -6.13 -22.91 4.53
C LYS A 209 -6.75 -22.55 5.88
N LEU A 210 -7.53 -21.48 5.97
CA LEU A 210 -8.20 -21.04 7.20
C LEU A 210 -9.67 -21.47 7.21
N ARG A 211 -10.24 -21.71 8.39
CA ARG A 211 -11.67 -22.00 8.57
C ARG A 211 -12.48 -20.71 8.66
N LEU A 212 -12.47 -19.93 7.58
CA LEU A 212 -13.10 -18.61 7.52
C LEU A 212 -14.64 -18.72 7.60
N LYS A 213 -15.27 -17.97 8.50
CA LYS A 213 -16.74 -17.86 8.62
C LYS A 213 -17.25 -16.51 8.14
N SER A 214 -16.54 -15.44 8.49
CA SER A 214 -16.87 -14.08 8.11
C SER A 214 -15.61 -13.32 7.70
N LEU A 215 -15.72 -12.53 6.63
CA LEU A 215 -14.70 -11.61 6.15
C LEU A 215 -15.33 -10.26 5.88
N GLU A 216 -14.99 -9.26 6.68
CA GLU A 216 -15.42 -7.88 6.51
C GLU A 216 -14.21 -7.04 6.07
N LEU A 217 -14.31 -6.42 4.90
CA LEU A 217 -13.25 -5.63 4.30
C LEU A 217 -13.74 -4.22 3.99
N CYS A 218 -13.16 -3.22 4.66
CA CYS A 218 -13.42 -1.81 4.38
C CYS A 218 -12.15 -1.21 3.75
N LEU A 219 -12.17 -0.98 2.43
CA LEU A 219 -11.00 -0.59 1.64
C LEU A 219 -11.20 0.79 0.99
N GLN A 220 -10.49 1.81 1.45
CA GLN A 220 -10.60 3.16 0.87
C GLN A 220 -9.83 3.28 -0.45
N VAL A 221 -8.49 3.14 -0.42
CA VAL A 221 -7.59 3.27 -1.58
C VAL A 221 -6.60 2.11 -1.57
N ALA A 222 -7.04 0.94 -2.05
CA ALA A 222 -6.26 -0.28 -1.90
C ALA A 222 -6.26 -1.19 -3.13
N LYS A 223 -5.27 -2.09 -3.15
CA LYS A 223 -5.34 -3.31 -3.96
C LYS A 223 -5.43 -4.50 -3.01
N ALA A 224 -6.47 -5.33 -3.12
CA ALA A 224 -6.56 -6.55 -2.32
C ALA A 224 -6.57 -7.79 -3.21
N ASN A 225 -5.74 -8.76 -2.84
CA ASN A 225 -5.71 -10.10 -3.39
C ASN A 225 -6.21 -11.03 -2.29
N ILE A 226 -7.32 -11.73 -2.53
CA ILE A 226 -7.96 -12.54 -1.49
C ILE A 226 -8.21 -13.94 -2.05
N ARG A 227 -7.65 -14.96 -1.40
CA ARG A 227 -7.86 -16.35 -1.77
C ARG A 227 -8.69 -17.07 -0.71
N LEU A 228 -9.90 -17.48 -1.07
CA LEU A 228 -10.79 -18.25 -0.18
C LEU A 228 -10.56 -19.75 -0.35
N GLY A 229 -10.85 -20.51 0.71
CA GLY A 229 -10.71 -21.97 0.76
C GLY A 229 -12.03 -22.70 0.98
N GLU A 230 -11.93 -24.02 1.14
CA GLU A 230 -13.07 -24.94 1.26
C GLU A 230 -13.29 -25.48 2.68
N LYS A 231 -12.52 -24.99 3.68
CA LYS A 231 -12.57 -25.54 5.04
C LYS A 231 -13.81 -25.14 5.88
N SER A 232 -14.75 -24.41 5.28
CA SER A 232 -15.97 -23.92 5.91
C SER A 232 -17.16 -24.07 4.97
N ASP A 233 -18.26 -24.67 5.42
CA ASP A 233 -19.45 -24.89 4.59
C ASP A 233 -20.12 -23.59 4.10
N THR A 234 -19.99 -22.51 4.87
CA THR A 234 -20.57 -21.20 4.56
C THR A 234 -19.60 -20.10 4.93
N ILE A 235 -19.38 -19.17 4.00
CA ILE A 235 -18.48 -18.02 4.14
C ILE A 235 -19.28 -16.76 3.83
N ARG A 236 -19.35 -15.82 4.78
CA ARG A 236 -19.90 -14.49 4.54
C ARG A 236 -18.76 -13.53 4.22
N VAL A 237 -18.89 -12.78 3.13
CA VAL A 237 -17.92 -11.79 2.71
C VAL A 237 -18.65 -10.47 2.52
N ASN A 238 -18.34 -9.47 3.35
CA ASN A 238 -18.76 -8.10 3.15
C ASN A 238 -17.57 -7.28 2.65
N LEU A 239 -17.74 -6.60 1.52
CA LEU A 239 -16.69 -5.89 0.83
C LEU A 239 -17.15 -4.49 0.50
N GLU A 240 -16.61 -3.51 1.22
CA GLU A 240 -16.85 -2.09 1.05
C GLU A 240 -15.62 -1.44 0.42
N GLN A 241 -15.83 -0.72 -0.69
CA GLN A 241 -14.75 -0.16 -1.51
C GLN A 241 -15.06 1.25 -2.00
N ASP A 242 -14.10 2.16 -1.87
CA ASP A 242 -14.20 3.48 -2.50
C ASP A 242 -13.43 3.54 -3.83
N LEU A 243 -12.09 3.52 -3.76
CA LEU A 243 -11.14 3.65 -4.87
C LEU A 243 -10.15 2.50 -4.87
N SER A 244 -10.65 1.27 -5.04
CA SER A 244 -9.84 0.06 -4.91
C SER A 244 -10.05 -0.95 -6.03
N LYS A 245 -9.07 -1.84 -6.17
CA LYS A 245 -9.14 -3.01 -7.05
C LYS A 245 -8.99 -4.28 -6.22
N VAL A 246 -9.99 -5.14 -6.28
CA VAL A 246 -9.97 -6.41 -5.55
C VAL A 246 -10.04 -7.59 -6.49
N ASN A 247 -9.16 -8.56 -6.25
CA ASN A 247 -9.14 -9.84 -6.91
C ASN A 247 -9.50 -10.89 -5.86
N LEU A 248 -10.66 -11.52 -6.04
CA LEU A 248 -11.18 -12.57 -5.18
C LEU A 248 -11.04 -13.90 -5.92
N TRP A 249 -10.19 -14.79 -5.40
CA TRP A 249 -10.06 -16.15 -5.87
C TRP A 249 -10.90 -17.08 -5.00
N VAL A 250 -11.73 -17.87 -5.66
CA VAL A 250 -12.64 -18.81 -5.03
C VAL A 250 -12.47 -20.20 -5.66
N PRO A 251 -12.66 -21.29 -4.91
CA PRO A 251 -12.62 -22.64 -5.47
C PRO A 251 -13.72 -22.81 -6.53
N LYS A 252 -13.41 -23.43 -7.69
CA LYS A 252 -14.34 -23.57 -8.83
C LYS A 252 -15.71 -24.16 -8.51
N GLU A 253 -15.75 -25.08 -7.57
CA GLU A 253 -16.97 -25.82 -7.19
C GLU A 253 -17.80 -25.09 -6.11
N SER A 254 -17.35 -23.91 -5.66
CA SER A 254 -18.06 -23.10 -4.66
C SER A 254 -19.24 -22.37 -5.28
N ALA A 255 -20.37 -22.36 -4.59
CA ALA A 255 -21.51 -21.54 -5.00
C ALA A 255 -21.36 -20.12 -4.46
N ILE A 256 -21.67 -19.12 -5.28
CA ILE A 256 -21.54 -17.70 -4.91
C ILE A 256 -22.89 -17.02 -5.04
N GLN A 257 -23.43 -16.56 -3.92
CA GLN A 257 -24.57 -15.66 -3.91
C GLN A 257 -24.05 -14.22 -3.79
N LEU A 258 -24.18 -13.45 -4.85
CA LEU A 258 -23.73 -12.07 -4.89
C LEU A 258 -24.89 -11.09 -4.72
N GLN A 259 -24.79 -10.24 -3.70
CA GLN A 259 -25.57 -9.02 -3.58
C GLN A 259 -24.66 -7.82 -3.88
N LYS A 260 -25.08 -6.96 -4.82
CA LYS A 260 -24.29 -5.80 -5.24
C LYS A 260 -25.06 -4.51 -5.05
N ASP A 261 -24.35 -3.48 -4.60
CA ASP A 261 -24.80 -2.10 -4.53
C ASP A 261 -23.65 -1.20 -4.97
N VAL A 262 -23.60 -0.88 -6.27
CA VAL A 262 -22.41 -0.28 -6.90
C VAL A 262 -22.84 0.83 -7.84
N ASP A 263 -22.24 2.02 -7.71
CA ASP A 263 -22.57 3.19 -8.52
C ASP A 263 -21.87 3.15 -9.90
N LEU A 264 -20.54 3.37 -9.94
CA LEU A 264 -19.74 3.50 -11.17
C LEU A 264 -18.65 2.42 -11.30
N GLY A 265 -18.72 1.36 -10.50
CA GLY A 265 -17.80 0.24 -10.50
C GLY A 265 -18.18 -0.92 -11.42
N GLY A 266 -17.20 -1.78 -11.71
CA GLY A 266 -17.38 -2.96 -12.58
C GLY A 266 -17.06 -4.26 -11.86
N ILE A 267 -17.89 -5.29 -12.06
CA ILE A 267 -17.63 -6.65 -11.58
C ILE A 267 -17.32 -7.55 -12.77
N SER A 268 -16.18 -8.24 -12.71
CA SER A 268 -15.76 -9.22 -13.72
C SER A 268 -15.70 -10.60 -13.09
N TYR A 269 -16.20 -11.60 -13.81
CA TYR A 269 -16.15 -13.01 -13.40
C TYR A 269 -15.38 -13.79 -14.45
N SER A 270 -14.55 -14.73 -14.03
CA SER A 270 -13.87 -15.65 -14.95
C SER A 270 -13.75 -17.03 -14.32
N HIS A 271 -13.99 -18.07 -15.12
CA HIS A 271 -13.88 -19.47 -14.71
C HIS A 271 -14.81 -19.87 -13.55
N LEU A 272 -16.04 -19.34 -13.54
CA LEU A 272 -17.06 -19.63 -12.53
C LEU A 272 -18.36 -20.09 -13.18
N ASN A 273 -19.02 -21.08 -12.57
CA ASN A 273 -20.41 -21.40 -12.85
C ASN A 273 -21.30 -20.42 -12.08
N ILE A 274 -21.82 -19.40 -12.76
CA ILE A 274 -22.71 -18.42 -12.14
C ILE A 274 -24.13 -18.98 -12.14
N VAL A 275 -24.60 -19.39 -10.97
CA VAL A 275 -25.99 -19.81 -10.74
C VAL A 275 -26.78 -18.61 -10.22
N LYS A 276 -27.99 -18.39 -10.73
CA LYS A 276 -28.86 -17.31 -10.21
C LYS A 276 -29.28 -17.62 -8.77
N ALA A 277 -29.43 -16.59 -7.94
CA ALA A 277 -29.75 -16.68 -6.52
C ALA A 277 -30.91 -17.64 -6.19
N ASP A 278 -31.95 -17.68 -7.03
CA ASP A 278 -33.14 -18.52 -6.85
C ASP A 278 -32.90 -20.04 -7.07
N GLN A 279 -31.70 -20.45 -7.51
CA GLN A 279 -31.33 -21.86 -7.75
C GLN A 279 -30.11 -22.33 -6.95
N VAL A 280 -29.52 -21.47 -6.12
CA VAL A 280 -28.30 -21.79 -5.35
C VAL A 280 -28.54 -22.94 -4.37
N GLU A 281 -29.70 -23.01 -3.73
CA GLU A 281 -30.04 -24.07 -2.77
C GLU A 281 -30.26 -25.45 -3.44
N ALA A 282 -30.60 -25.49 -4.74
CA ALA A 282 -30.93 -26.74 -5.45
C ALA A 282 -29.70 -27.52 -5.94
N GLU A 283 -28.58 -26.84 -6.21
CA GLU A 283 -27.32 -27.49 -6.67
C GLU A 283 -26.30 -27.68 -5.54
N THR A 284 -26.34 -26.86 -4.48
CA THR A 284 -25.37 -26.90 -3.37
C THR A 284 -25.61 -28.00 -2.34
N GLY A 285 -26.84 -28.51 -2.22
CA GLY A 285 -27.18 -29.59 -1.29
C GLY A 285 -26.52 -30.94 -1.59
N LEU A 286 -25.73 -31.06 -2.67
CA LEU A 286 -25.23 -32.33 -3.19
C LEU A 286 -23.68 -32.48 -3.22
N THR A 287 -22.89 -31.43 -3.01
CA THR A 287 -21.46 -31.47 -3.39
C THR A 287 -20.43 -31.17 -2.28
N GLY A 288 -20.83 -30.75 -1.08
CA GLY A 288 -19.90 -30.56 0.05
C GLY A 288 -18.91 -29.38 -0.11
N HIS A 289 -19.14 -28.49 -1.08
CA HIS A 289 -18.34 -27.29 -1.33
C HIS A 289 -18.93 -26.06 -0.63
N PRO A 290 -18.13 -25.01 -0.36
CA PRO A 290 -18.57 -23.87 0.43
C PRO A 290 -19.58 -22.99 -0.33
N VAL A 291 -20.59 -22.49 0.39
CA VAL A 291 -21.49 -21.44 -0.08
C VAL A 291 -20.96 -20.08 0.35
N ILE A 292 -20.69 -19.20 -0.62
CA ILE A 292 -20.12 -17.86 -0.39
C ILE A 292 -21.21 -16.81 -0.57
N HIS A 293 -21.61 -16.16 0.53
CA HIS A 293 -22.49 -15.00 0.49
C HIS A 293 -21.63 -13.74 0.40
N LEU A 294 -21.59 -13.13 -0.78
CA LEU A 294 -20.79 -11.95 -1.05
C LEU A 294 -21.69 -10.72 -1.15
N THR A 295 -21.54 -9.79 -0.22
CA THR A 295 -22.11 -8.44 -0.30
C THR A 295 -21.02 -7.49 -0.77
N TYR A 296 -21.30 -6.76 -1.84
CA TYR A 296 -20.35 -5.82 -2.43
C TYR A 296 -20.96 -4.42 -2.53
N GLN A 297 -20.31 -3.46 -1.88
CA GLN A 297 -20.66 -2.05 -1.91
C GLN A 297 -19.48 -1.22 -2.43
N GLY A 298 -19.74 -0.31 -3.36
CA GLY A 298 -18.70 0.66 -3.72
C GLY A 298 -19.03 1.66 -4.82
N ALA A 299 -18.27 2.75 -4.85
CA ALA A 299 -18.51 3.86 -5.76
C ALA A 299 -17.73 3.74 -7.07
N LEU A 300 -16.38 3.77 -7.02
CA LEU A 300 -15.50 3.81 -8.20
C LEU A 300 -14.42 2.73 -8.11
N CYS A 301 -14.86 1.48 -8.28
CA CYS A 301 -14.10 0.31 -7.88
C CYS A 301 -14.20 -0.85 -8.89
N LYS A 302 -13.24 -1.78 -8.84
CA LYS A 302 -13.24 -2.98 -9.69
C LYS A 302 -13.07 -4.24 -8.87
N LEU A 303 -14.08 -5.11 -8.92
CA LEU A 303 -14.05 -6.44 -8.33
C LEU A 303 -13.87 -7.50 -9.42
N ASN A 304 -12.80 -8.29 -9.33
CA ASN A 304 -12.58 -9.45 -10.20
C ASN A 304 -12.73 -10.71 -9.37
N ILE A 305 -13.70 -11.56 -9.70
CA ILE A 305 -13.91 -12.84 -9.04
C ILE A 305 -13.44 -13.94 -10.00
N ARG A 306 -12.55 -14.81 -9.54
CA ARG A 306 -11.91 -15.84 -10.35
C ARG A 306 -12.01 -17.21 -9.69
N GLY A 307 -12.54 -18.18 -10.43
CA GLY A 307 -12.43 -19.59 -10.05
C GLY A 307 -11.02 -20.11 -10.27
N TYR A 308 -10.46 -20.84 -9.31
CA TYR A 308 -9.18 -21.55 -9.46
C TYR A 308 -9.37 -23.06 -9.36
#